data_AF-A0A7D9IVS1-F1
#
_entry.id   AF-A0A7D9IVS1-F1
#
_cell.length_a   1.000
_cell.length_b   1.000
_cell.length_c   1.000
_cell.angle_alpha   90.00
_cell.angle_beta   90.00
_cell.angle_gamma   90.00
#
_symmetry.space_group_name_H-M   'P 1'
#
loop_
_entity.id
_entity.type
_entity.pdbx_description
1 polymer ?
#
loop_
_entity_poly.entity_id
_entity_poly.type
_entity_poly.pdbx_seq_one_letter_code
_entity_poly.pdbx_strand_id
1 'polypeptide(L)'
;MVVISPMTSLMEEQVSYPNSLGIRAVCFTDESKDKLIQYVMQGRYSHVYASPECLLATKKWRGIFASKTFLENLVGVAVDEAHCIHQW
;
A
#
# COMPACT_ATOMS: atom_id res chain seq x y z
N MET A 1 -2.59 4.07 6.76
CA MET A 1 -3.59 4.07 5.69
C MET A 1 -3.04 3.29 4.51
N VAL A 2 -3.86 2.47 3.87
CA VAL A 2 -3.50 1.76 2.63
C VAL A 2 -4.19 2.44 1.46
N VAL A 3 -3.46 2.67 0.36
CA VAL A 3 -3.98 3.25 -0.87
C VAL A 3 -3.81 2.24 -1.99
N ILE A 4 -4.91 1.91 -2.66
CA ILE A 4 -4.93 0.98 -3.80
C ILE A 4 -5.04 1.82 -5.07
N SER A 5 -4.07 1.77 -5.97
CA SER A 5 -4.10 2.54 -7.22
C SER A 5 -3.73 1.67 -8.42
N PRO A 6 -4.46 1.76 -9.55
CA PRO A 6 -4.19 0.96 -10.75
C PRO A 6 -2.96 1.44 -11.53
N MET A 7 -2.53 2.69 -11.37
CA MET A 7 -1.41 3.25 -12.12
C MET A 7 -0.11 3.22 -11.32
N THR A 8 0.67 2.15 -11.48
CA THR A 8 2.00 2.01 -10.85
C THR A 8 2.96 3.15 -11.19
N SER A 9 2.85 3.71 -12.40
CA SER A 9 3.64 4.85 -12.84
C SER A 9 3.39 6.14 -12.06
N LEU A 10 2.22 6.29 -11.41
CA LEU A 10 1.90 7.45 -10.56
C LEU A 10 2.28 7.22 -9.09
N MET A 11 2.53 5.97 -8.68
CA MET A 11 2.77 5.65 -7.28
C MET A 11 4.06 6.28 -6.74
N GLU A 12 5.08 6.46 -7.59
CA GLU A 12 6.32 7.14 -7.18
C GLU A 12 6.08 8.62 -6.85
N GLU A 13 5.28 9.32 -7.66
CA GLU A 13 4.90 10.71 -7.40
C GLU A 13 4.03 10.82 -6.15
N GLN A 14 3.07 9.90 -6.00
CA GLN A 14 2.19 9.82 -4.82
C GLN A 14 2.95 9.50 -3.53
N VAL A 15 4.11 8.84 -3.61
CA VAL A 15 4.98 8.57 -2.45
C VAL A 15 5.97 9.69 -2.21
N SER A 16 6.46 10.34 -3.26
CA SER A 16 7.43 11.45 -3.17
C SER A 16 6.81 12.67 -2.47
N TYR A 17 5.57 13.02 -2.80
CA TYR A 17 4.89 14.18 -2.22
C TYR A 17 4.73 14.10 -0.68
N PRO A 18 4.15 13.04 -0.08
CA PRO A 18 4.07 12.91 1.38
C PRO A 18 5.46 12.85 2.02
N ASN A 19 6.43 12.15 1.41
CA ASN A 19 7.77 12.07 1.97
C ASN A 19 8.45 13.45 2.01
N SER A 20 8.21 14.32 1.02
CA SER A 20 8.69 15.72 1.03
C SER A 20 8.12 16.53 2.19
N LEU A 21 6.92 16.17 2.67
CA LEU A 21 6.25 16.78 3.82
C LEU A 21 6.66 16.12 5.16
N GLY A 22 7.61 15.18 5.14
CA GLY A 22 8.03 14.41 6.32
C GLY A 22 7.07 13.27 6.70
N ILE A 23 6.06 13.00 5.87
CA ILE A 23 5.09 11.92 6.06
C ILE A 23 5.65 10.65 5.42
N ARG A 24 5.94 9.64 6.25
CA ARG A 24 6.51 8.36 5.78
C ARG A 24 5.50 7.63 4.89
N ALA A 25 5.76 7.64 3.59
CA ALA A 25 4.99 6.94 2.57
C ALA A 25 5.88 5.95 1.82
N VAL A 26 5.30 4.84 1.37
CA VAL A 26 6.03 3.81 0.60
C VAL A 26 5.14 3.16 -0.45
N CYS A 27 5.73 2.82 -1.59
CA CYS A 27 5.10 2.02 -2.63
C CYS A 27 5.50 0.55 -2.44
N PHE A 28 4.50 -0.33 -2.51
CA PHE A 28 4.66 -1.76 -2.46
C PHE A 28 4.48 -2.36 -3.87
N THR A 29 5.57 -2.87 -4.41
CA THR A 29 5.63 -3.58 -5.70
C THR A 29 5.95 -5.06 -5.49
N ASP A 30 5.79 -5.90 -6.52
CA ASP A 30 6.05 -7.35 -6.42
C ASP A 30 7.54 -7.67 -6.13
N GLU A 31 8.45 -6.75 -6.47
CA GLU A 31 9.89 -6.83 -6.16
C GLU A 31 10.25 -6.34 -4.73
N SER A 32 9.26 -6.00 -3.92
CA SER A 32 9.48 -5.47 -2.57
C SER A 32 10.20 -6.48 -1.67
N LYS A 33 11.31 -6.02 -1.07
CA LYS A 33 12.12 -6.81 -0.14
C LYS A 33 11.31 -7.17 1.13
N ASP A 34 11.56 -8.35 1.70
CA ASP A 34 10.92 -8.79 2.96
C ASP A 34 11.10 -7.82 4.13
N LYS A 35 12.20 -7.07 4.16
CA LYS A 35 12.42 -6.02 5.16
C LYS A 35 11.38 -4.90 5.08
N LEU A 36 10.95 -4.53 3.88
CA LEU A 36 9.94 -3.48 3.67
C LEU A 36 8.60 -3.92 4.26
N ILE A 37 8.22 -5.18 4.03
CA ILE A 37 7.01 -5.80 4.58
C ILE A 37 7.02 -5.74 6.10
N GLN A 38 8.13 -6.14 6.72
CA GLN A 38 8.28 -6.08 8.18
C GLN A 38 8.09 -4.65 8.71
N TYR A 39 8.65 -3.65 8.04
CA TYR A 39 8.48 -2.25 8.45
C TYR A 39 7.03 -1.75 8.29
N VAL A 40 6.34 -2.18 7.23
CA VAL A 40 4.90 -1.91 7.05
C VAL A 40 4.09 -2.54 8.18
N MET A 41 4.34 -3.81 8.51
CA MET A 41 3.65 -4.52 9.60
C MET A 41 3.90 -3.90 10.98
N GLN A 42 5.08 -3.33 11.19
CA GLN A 42 5.44 -2.62 12.42
C GLN A 42 4.85 -1.19 12.50
N GLY A 43 4.07 -0.75 11.49
CA GLY A 43 3.48 0.58 11.48
C GLY A 43 4.51 1.71 11.26
N ARG A 44 5.66 1.41 10.65
CA ARG A 44 6.69 2.44 10.37
C ARG A 44 6.31 3.41 9.27
N TYR A 45 5.28 3.10 8.48
CA TYR A 45 4.77 3.94 7.42
C TYR A 45 3.34 4.37 7.73
N SER A 46 3.07 5.65 7.47
CA SER A 46 1.74 6.23 7.62
C SER A 46 0.85 5.89 6.41
N HIS A 47 1.44 5.87 5.21
CA HIS A 47 0.77 5.61 3.95
C HIS A 47 1.51 4.49 3.21
N VAL A 48 0.75 3.49 2.75
CA VAL A 48 1.26 2.37 1.98
C VAL A 48 0.47 2.27 0.70
N TYR A 49 1.14 2.46 -0.43
CA TYR A 49 0.55 2.40 -1.77
C TYR A 49 0.79 1.01 -2.35
N ALA A 50 -0.23 0.39 -2.93
CA ALA A 50 -0.11 -0.89 -3.63
C ALA A 50 -1.01 -0.93 -4.86
N SER A 51 -0.58 -1.63 -5.91
CA SER A 51 -1.48 -1.93 -7.04
C SER A 51 -2.42 -3.09 -6.69
N PRO A 52 -3.63 -3.16 -7.26
CA PRO A 52 -4.54 -4.27 -7.04
C PRO A 52 -3.92 -5.62 -7.43
N GLU A 53 -3.10 -5.66 -8.49
CA GLU A 53 -2.35 -6.86 -8.90
C GLU A 53 -1.37 -7.30 -7.82
N CYS A 54 -0.60 -6.37 -7.23
CA CYS A 54 0.35 -6.70 -6.16
C CYS A 54 -0.38 -7.23 -4.90
N LEU A 55 -1.52 -6.65 -4.55
CA LEU A 55 -2.34 -7.11 -3.41
C LEU A 55 -2.89 -8.52 -3.61
N LEU A 56 -3.23 -8.87 -4.85
CA LEU A 56 -3.83 -10.15 -5.21
C LEU A 56 -2.80 -11.23 -5.58
N ALA A 57 -1.66 -10.86 -6.14
CA ALA A 57 -0.62 -11.81 -6.56
C ALA A 57 0.21 -12.29 -5.37
N THR A 58 0.61 -11.38 -4.48
CA THR A 58 1.57 -11.71 -3.43
C THR A 58 0.89 -12.32 -2.19
N LYS A 59 1.15 -13.61 -1.90
CA LYS A 59 0.68 -14.28 -0.66
C LYS A 59 1.07 -13.52 0.62
N LYS A 60 2.18 -12.79 0.57
CA LYS A 60 2.69 -11.99 1.68
C LYS A 60 1.69 -10.87 2.06
N TRP A 61 1.11 -10.15 1.10
CA TRP A 61 0.13 -9.10 1.38
C TRP A 61 -1.15 -9.65 1.98
N ARG A 62 -1.68 -10.75 1.43
CA ARG A 62 -2.82 -11.44 2.06
C ARG A 62 -2.53 -11.80 3.53
N GLY A 63 -1.30 -12.20 3.84
CA GLY A 63 -0.85 -12.46 5.22
C GLY A 63 -0.78 -11.20 6.10
N ILE A 64 -0.40 -10.05 5.54
CA ILE A 64 -0.39 -8.76 6.25
C ILE A 64 -1.80 -8.35 6.64
N PHE A 65 -2.77 -8.42 5.72
CA PHE A 65 -4.18 -8.11 6.03
C PHE A 65 -4.82 -9.13 6.98
N ALA A 66 -4.27 -10.34 7.11
CA ALA A 66 -4.67 -11.31 8.12
C ALA A 66 -4.01 -11.07 9.50
N SER A 67 -2.99 -10.20 9.57
CA SER A 67 -2.29 -9.91 10.82
C SER A 67 -3.09 -8.96 11.70
N LYS A 68 -3.40 -9.41 12.93
CA LYS A 68 -4.10 -8.58 13.93
C LYS A 68 -3.36 -7.28 14.21
N THR A 69 -2.04 -7.33 14.35
CA THR A 69 -1.19 -6.16 14.62
C THR A 69 -1.26 -5.13 13.50
N PHE A 70 -1.30 -5.58 12.25
CA PHE A 70 -1.45 -4.66 11.13
C PHE A 70 -2.85 -4.03 11.11
N LEU A 71 -3.89 -4.82 11.32
CA LEU A 71 -5.27 -4.36 11.36
C LEU A 71 -5.53 -3.35 12.51
N GLU A 72 -4.92 -3.55 13.68
CA GLU A 72 -4.99 -2.60 14.80
C GLU A 72 -4.35 -1.25 14.47
N ASN A 73 -3.33 -1.24 13.60
CA ASN A 73 -2.68 -0.01 13.12
C ASN A 73 -3.31 0.54 11.83
N LEU A 74 -4.25 -0.20 11.22
CA LEU A 74 -4.87 0.19 9.95
C LEU A 74 -6.00 1.19 10.20
N VAL A 75 -5.69 2.46 9.95
CA VAL A 75 -6.66 3.56 10.10
C VAL A 75 -7.73 3.57 8.99
N GLY A 76 -7.40 3.06 7.79
CA GLY A 76 -8.32 3.05 6.66
C GLY A 76 -7.69 2.61 5.35
N VAL A 77 -8.57 2.34 4.37
CA VAL A 77 -8.23 1.95 3.00
C VAL A 77 -8.85 2.95 2.03
N ALA A 78 -8.05 3.51 1.13
CA ALA A 78 -8.47 4.34 0.02
C ALA A 78 -8.28 3.58 -1.29
N VAL A 79 -9.23 3.71 -2.22
CA VAL A 79 -9.14 3.16 -3.56
C VAL A 79 -9.14 4.31 -4.54
N ASP A 80 -8.00 4.50 -5.19
CA ASP A 80 -7.78 5.46 -6.26
C ASP A 80 -8.38 4.91 -7.56
N GLU A 81 -8.90 5.81 -8.39
CA GLU A 81 -9.64 5.48 -9.61
C GLU A 81 -10.70 4.38 -9.41
N ALA A 82 -11.52 4.53 -8.37
CA ALA A 82 -12.61 3.59 -8.05
C ALA A 82 -13.59 3.36 -9.22
N HIS A 83 -13.61 4.27 -10.20
CA HIS A 83 -14.36 4.12 -11.44
C HIS A 83 -13.91 2.90 -12.26
N CYS A 84 -12.66 2.43 -12.11
CA CYS A 84 -12.12 1.23 -12.75
C CYS A 84 -12.73 -0.09 -12.23
N ILE A 85 -13.51 -0.06 -11.14
CA ILE A 85 -14.13 -1.27 -10.55
C ILE A 85 -15.36 -1.71 -11.36
N HIS A 86 -16.01 -0.79 -12.08
CA HIS A 86 -17.23 -1.09 -12.81
C HIS A 86 -16.99 -1.12 -14.32
N GLN A 87 -17.46 -2.17 -14.97
CA GLN A 87 -17.49 -2.28 -16.43
C GLN A 87 -18.88 -1.88 -16.89
N TRP A 88 -18.97 -0.74 -17.60
CA TRP A 88 -20.22 -0.19 -18.13
C TRP A 88 -20.72 -0.97 -19.35
#